data_AF-A4ELT5-F1
#
_entry.id   AF-A4ELT5-F1
#
_cell.length_a   1.000
_cell.length_b   1.000
_cell.length_c   1.000
_cell.angle_alpha   90.00
_cell.angle_beta   90.00
_cell.angle_gamma   90.00
#
_symmetry.space_group_name_H-M   'P 1'
#
loop_
_entity.id
_entity.type
_entity.pdbx_description
1 polymer ?
#
loop_
_entity_poly.entity_id
_entity_poly.type
_entity_poly.pdbx_seq_one_letter_code
_entity_poly.pdbx_strand_id
1 'polypeptide(L)'
;MAKHPLQDAPSLLVDSLRQFTSLIQGELQLARAEMSRIVTRAGIGIMFIAIAMLMALVSLNVLASAAVAYIAANGVSVGLAALIVGGILLITAIGFAMAGKSRLSADALTPERTADSLRSDITAIKEASNV
;
A
#
# COMPACT_ATOMS: atom_id res chain seq x y z
N MET A 1 -33.86 -46.66 -36.58
CA MET A 1 -34.52 -45.43 -37.05
C MET A 1 -34.34 -44.37 -35.95
N ALA A 2 -33.17 -43.73 -35.88
CA ALA A 2 -32.81 -42.79 -34.81
C ALA A 2 -32.89 -41.36 -35.35
N LYS A 3 -33.85 -40.58 -34.86
CA LYS A 3 -34.19 -39.26 -35.42
C LYS A 3 -34.32 -38.21 -34.32
N HIS A 4 -33.23 -37.85 -33.62
CA HIS A 4 -33.20 -36.64 -32.78
C HIS A 4 -31.82 -35.95 -32.75
N PRO A 5 -31.36 -35.29 -33.83
CA PRO A 5 -30.15 -34.45 -33.80
C PRO A 5 -30.43 -32.93 -33.66
N LEU A 6 -31.69 -32.48 -33.72
CA LEU A 6 -32.05 -31.05 -33.79
C LEU A 6 -32.85 -30.53 -32.58
N GLN A 7 -33.18 -31.38 -31.61
CA GLN A 7 -33.86 -30.99 -30.37
C GLN A 7 -32.89 -30.71 -29.21
N ASP A 8 -31.60 -31.05 -29.36
CA ASP A 8 -30.57 -30.91 -28.31
C ASP A 8 -29.69 -29.66 -28.47
N ALA A 9 -29.80 -28.90 -29.56
CA ALA A 9 -29.08 -27.63 -29.69
C ALA A 9 -29.40 -26.63 -28.55
N PRO A 10 -30.66 -26.50 -28.08
CA PRO A 10 -30.99 -25.70 -26.91
C PRO A 10 -30.36 -26.23 -25.61
N SER A 11 -30.27 -27.55 -25.42
CA SER A 11 -29.70 -28.14 -24.20
C SER A 11 -28.18 -27.97 -24.15
N LEU A 12 -27.48 -28.12 -25.27
CA LEU A 12 -26.02 -27.89 -25.35
C LEU A 12 -25.65 -26.42 -25.10
N LEU A 13 -26.47 -25.46 -25.54
CA LEU A 13 -26.29 -24.05 -25.23
C LEU A 13 -26.47 -23.76 -23.74
N VAL A 14 -27.51 -24.33 -23.12
CA VAL A 14 -27.75 -24.20 -21.68
C VAL A 14 -26.61 -24.81 -20.86
N ASP A 15 -26.08 -25.96 -21.27
CA ASP A 15 -24.96 -26.63 -20.59
C ASP A 15 -23.65 -25.85 -20.74
N SER A 16 -23.39 -25.28 -21.91
CA SER A 16 -22.22 -24.42 -22.14
C SER A 16 -22.27 -23.14 -21.32
N LEU A 17 -23.45 -22.50 -21.22
CA LEU A 17 -23.66 -21.33 -20.37
C LEU A 17 -23.50 -21.67 -18.88
N ARG A 18 -23.95 -22.86 -18.45
CA ARG A 18 -23.72 -23.36 -17.09
C ARG A 18 -22.23 -23.58 -16.80
N GLN A 19 -21.48 -24.17 -17.72
CA GLN A 19 -20.03 -24.34 -17.59
C GLN A 19 -19.32 -23.00 -17.51
N PHE A 20 -19.63 -22.07 -18.41
CA PHE A 20 -19.06 -20.71 -18.39
C PHE A 20 -19.34 -19.99 -17.07
N THR A 21 -20.58 -20.08 -16.57
CA THR A 21 -20.96 -19.52 -15.27
C THR A 21 -20.17 -20.17 -14.12
N SER A 22 -19.97 -21.48 -14.16
CA SER A 22 -19.19 -22.20 -13.14
C SER A 22 -17.71 -21.81 -13.14
N LEU A 23 -17.12 -21.55 -14.30
CA LEU A 23 -15.74 -21.07 -14.44
C LEU A 23 -15.59 -19.67 -13.86
N ILE A 24 -16.49 -18.74 -14.20
CA ILE A 24 -16.49 -17.38 -13.63
C ILE A 24 -16.62 -17.43 -12.11
N GLN A 25 -17.53 -18.26 -11.58
CA GLN A 25 -17.67 -18.41 -10.13
C GLN A 25 -16.39 -18.97 -9.48
N GLY A 26 -15.69 -19.89 -10.16
CA GLY A 26 -14.41 -20.43 -9.73
C GLY A 26 -13.32 -19.36 -9.68
N GLU A 27 -13.17 -18.58 -10.75
CA GLU A 27 -12.19 -17.48 -10.78
C GLU A 27 -12.50 -16.39 -9.76
N LEU A 28 -13.78 -16.04 -9.55
CA LEU A 28 -14.17 -15.11 -8.51
C LEU A 28 -13.85 -15.64 -7.11
N GLN A 29 -14.05 -16.93 -6.87
CA GLN A 29 -13.68 -17.56 -5.59
C GLN A 29 -12.17 -17.55 -5.38
N LEU A 30 -11.40 -17.85 -6.44
CA LEU A 30 -9.94 -17.80 -6.40
C LEU A 30 -9.43 -16.38 -6.16
N ALA A 31 -9.92 -15.40 -6.91
CA ALA A 31 -9.58 -13.99 -6.76
C ALA A 31 -9.92 -13.47 -5.36
N ARG A 32 -11.07 -13.88 -4.79
CA ARG A 32 -11.42 -13.58 -3.40
C ARG A 32 -10.45 -14.21 -2.40
N ALA A 33 -10.07 -15.47 -2.60
CA ALA A 33 -9.13 -16.17 -1.74
C ALA A 33 -7.73 -15.52 -1.79
N GLU A 34 -7.27 -15.15 -2.98
CA GLU A 34 -6.00 -14.45 -3.19
C GLU A 34 -6.02 -13.05 -2.56
N MET A 35 -7.08 -12.27 -2.78
CA MET A 35 -7.25 -10.97 -2.16
C MET A 35 -7.28 -11.06 -0.64
N SER A 36 -7.98 -12.04 -0.06
CA SER A 36 -7.98 -12.30 1.39
C SER A 36 -6.57 -12.61 1.92
N ARG A 37 -5.80 -13.40 1.18
CA ARG A 37 -4.41 -13.74 1.52
C ARG A 37 -3.50 -12.51 1.45
N ILE A 38 -3.67 -11.65 0.44
CA ILE A 38 -2.94 -10.39 0.30
C ILE A 38 -3.27 -9.46 1.46
N VAL A 39 -4.56 -9.23 1.74
CA VAL A 39 -5.02 -8.36 2.83
C VAL A 39 -4.51 -8.85 4.18
N THR A 40 -4.57 -10.15 4.45
CA THR A 40 -4.08 -10.73 5.71
C THR A 40 -2.58 -10.54 5.86
N ARG A 41 -1.79 -10.82 4.81
CA ARG A 41 -0.33 -10.64 4.84
C ARG A 41 0.06 -9.17 5.00
N ALA A 42 -0.58 -8.28 4.25
CA ALA A 42 -0.39 -6.84 4.38
C ALA A 42 -0.75 -6.35 5.79
N GLY A 43 -1.88 -6.81 6.34
CA GLY A 43 -2.33 -6.47 7.69
C GLY A 43 -1.35 -6.90 8.78
N ILE A 44 -0.83 -8.13 8.71
CA ILE A 44 0.21 -8.62 9.64
C ILE A 44 1.50 -7.80 9.49
N GLY A 45 1.91 -7.48 8.26
CA GLY A 45 3.07 -6.62 8.01
C GLY A 45 2.92 -5.23 8.61
N ILE A 46 1.78 -4.59 8.41
CA ILE A 46 1.44 -3.28 8.99
C ILE A 46 1.46 -3.33 10.52
N MET A 47 0.91 -4.39 11.11
CA MET A 47 0.94 -4.62 12.57
C MET A 47 2.37 -4.71 13.11
N PHE A 48 3.25 -5.48 12.46
CA PHE A 48 4.65 -5.56 12.88
C PHE A 48 5.37 -4.22 12.76
N ILE A 49 5.13 -3.47 11.68
CA ILE A 49 5.68 -2.11 11.51
C ILE A 49 5.17 -1.18 12.63
N ALA A 50 3.88 -1.25 12.97
CA ALA A 50 3.31 -0.46 14.06
C ALA A 50 3.98 -0.77 15.41
N ILE A 51 4.14 -2.06 15.75
CA ILE A 51 4.83 -2.47 16.98
C ILE A 51 6.28 -2.01 16.98
N ALA A 52 6.99 -2.15 15.85
CA ALA A 52 8.37 -1.70 15.72
C ALA A 52 8.50 -0.19 15.92
N MET A 53 7.58 0.62 15.38
CA MET A 53 7.58 2.07 15.59
C MET A 53 7.36 2.45 17.06
N LEU A 54 6.43 1.77 17.76
CA LEU A 54 6.22 1.99 19.20
C LEU A 54 7.47 1.64 20.01
N MET A 55 8.10 0.50 19.70
CA MET A 55 9.33 0.07 20.37
C MET A 55 10.46 1.06 20.10
N ALA A 56 10.64 1.48 18.85
CA ALA A 56 11.64 2.47 18.46
C ALA A 56 11.43 3.80 19.20
N LEU A 57 10.19 4.26 19.37
CA LEU A 57 9.89 5.48 20.12
C LEU A 57 10.28 5.36 21.59
N VAL A 58 9.96 4.23 22.24
CA VAL A 58 10.34 3.98 23.64
C VAL A 58 11.87 3.90 23.77
N SER A 59 12.53 3.10 22.94
CA SER A 59 13.99 2.97 22.94
C SER A 59 14.69 4.29 22.67
N LEU A 60 14.18 5.11 21.75
CA LEU A 60 14.74 6.43 21.45
C LEU A 60 14.69 7.36 22.67
N ASN A 61 13.60 7.34 23.44
CA ASN A 61 13.51 8.11 24.69
C ASN A 61 14.51 7.64 25.75
N VAL A 62 14.68 6.33 25.90
CA VAL A 62 15.67 5.74 26.82
C VAL A 62 17.10 6.08 26.39
N LEU A 63 17.41 6.01 25.09
CA LEU A 63 18.71 6.39 24.55
C LEU A 63 18.98 7.89 24.70
N ALA A 64 17.97 8.73 24.44
CA ALA A 64 18.07 10.17 24.62
C ALA A 64 18.34 10.53 26.10
N SER A 65 17.62 9.93 27.05
CA SER A 65 17.83 10.17 28.47
C SER A 65 19.21 9.67 28.92
N ALA A 66 19.67 8.53 28.43
CA ALA A 66 21.01 8.02 28.68
C ALA A 66 22.10 8.95 28.13
N ALA A 67 21.92 9.50 26.93
CA ALA A 67 22.84 10.47 26.34
C ALA A 67 22.91 11.77 27.15
N VAL A 68 21.74 12.28 27.58
CA VAL A 68 21.68 13.47 28.47
C VAL A 68 22.40 13.20 29.79
N ALA A 69 22.15 12.05 30.42
CA ALA A 69 22.79 11.67 31.66
C ALA A 69 24.31 11.53 31.50
N TYR A 70 24.77 10.92 30.41
CA TYR A 70 26.19 10.78 30.08
C TYR A 70 26.88 12.14 29.92
N ILE A 71 26.29 13.06 29.15
CA ILE A 71 26.83 14.41 28.96
C ILE A 71 26.83 15.18 30.28
N ALA A 72 25.75 15.06 31.06
CA ALA A 72 25.66 15.73 32.35
C ALA A 72 26.71 15.25 33.35
N ALA A 73 27.01 13.94 33.35
CA ALA A 73 28.05 13.34 34.19
C ALA A 73 29.47 13.85 33.88
N ASN A 74 29.69 14.45 32.70
CA ASN A 74 30.96 15.05 32.30
C ASN A 74 31.08 16.55 32.68
N GLY A 75 30.20 17.05 33.55
CA GLY A 75 30.27 18.41 34.10
C GLY A 75 29.39 19.44 33.38
N VAL A 76 28.60 19.03 32.38
CA VAL A 76 27.60 19.88 31.74
C VAL A 76 26.32 19.88 32.58
N SER A 77 25.61 21.01 32.69
CA SER A 77 24.33 21.03 33.39
C SER A 77 23.29 20.17 32.66
N VAL A 78 22.41 19.51 33.41
CA VAL A 78 21.35 18.63 32.84
C VAL A 78 20.50 19.37 31.81
N GLY A 79 20.19 20.64 32.04
CA GLY A 79 19.43 21.48 31.11
C GLY A 79 20.15 21.70 29.77
N LEU A 80 21.45 22.02 29.80
CA LEU A 80 22.23 22.22 28.57
C LEU A 80 22.45 20.90 27.83
N ALA A 81 22.70 19.81 28.56
CA ALA A 81 22.81 18.47 27.98
C ALA A 81 21.50 18.07 27.25
N ALA A 82 20.35 18.29 27.88
CA ALA A 82 19.04 18.04 27.28
C ALA A 82 18.79 18.90 26.03
N LEU A 83 19.20 20.17 26.06
CA LEU A 83 19.04 21.08 24.92
C LEU A 83 19.89 20.65 23.73
N ILE A 84 21.13 20.19 23.96
CA ILE A 84 22.02 19.68 22.92
C ILE A 84 21.45 18.41 22.28
N VAL A 85 21.13 17.40 23.09
CA VAL A 85 20.61 16.11 22.59
C VAL A 85 19.26 16.31 21.90
N GLY A 86 18.35 17.05 22.54
CA GLY A 86 17.05 17.38 21.98
C GLY A 86 17.14 18.17 20.68
N GLY A 87 18.08 19.14 20.60
CA GLY A 87 18.34 19.90 19.38
C GLY A 87 18.80 19.03 18.21
N ILE A 88 19.73 18.09 18.45
CA ILE A 88 20.21 17.15 17.43
C ILE A 88 19.06 16.25 16.93
N LEU A 89 18.25 15.72 17.85
CA LEU A 89 17.09 14.90 17.50
C LEU A 89 16.05 15.70 16.71
N LEU A 90 15.80 16.96 17.08
CA LEU A 90 14.86 17.83 16.38
C LEU A 90 15.32 18.13 14.94
N ILE A 91 16.59 18.45 14.74
CA ILE A 91 17.15 18.68 13.39
C ILE A 91 17.00 17.42 12.53
N THR A 92 17.32 16.25 13.11
CA THR A 92 17.17 14.96 12.42
C THR A 92 15.71 14.68 12.05
N ALA A 93 14.77 14.95 12.97
CA ALA A 93 13.34 14.78 12.75
C ALA A 93 12.81 15.70 11.63
N ILE A 94 13.24 16.97 11.58
CA ILE A 94 12.90 17.89 10.49
C ILE A 94 13.41 17.36 9.15
N GLY A 95 14.66 16.85 9.11
CA GLY A 95 15.22 16.23 7.90
C GLY A 95 14.39 15.06 7.38
N PHE A 96 14.00 14.13 8.26
CA PHE A 96 13.11 13.02 7.89
C PHE A 96 11.72 13.50 7.46
N ALA A 97 11.15 14.50 8.12
CA ALA A 97 9.85 15.07 7.75
C ALA A 97 9.88 15.69 6.35
N MET A 98 10.94 16.43 6.02
CA MET A 98 11.12 17.01 4.68
C MET A 98 11.30 15.94 3.61
N ALA A 99 12.15 14.93 3.88
CA ALA A 99 12.39 13.82 2.96
C ALA A 99 11.10 13.00 2.74
N GLY A 100 10.35 12.72 3.80
CA GLY A 100 9.05 12.04 3.73
C GLY A 100 8.03 12.84 2.92
N LYS A 101 7.91 14.15 3.20
CA LYS A 101 7.02 15.05 2.45
C LYS A 101 7.35 15.07 0.95
N SER A 102 8.63 15.10 0.59
CA SER A 102 9.05 15.06 -0.81
C SER A 102 8.62 13.76 -1.51
N ARG A 103 8.74 12.61 -0.83
CA ARG A 103 8.35 11.30 -1.38
C ARG A 103 6.84 11.07 -1.43
N LEU A 104 6.07 11.77 -0.60
CA LEU A 104 4.60 11.71 -0.60
C LEU A 104 3.96 12.87 -1.40
N SER A 105 4.76 13.70 -2.09
CA SER A 105 4.22 14.78 -2.91
C SER A 105 3.39 14.22 -4.07
N ALA A 106 2.34 14.96 -4.45
CA ALA A 106 1.44 14.54 -5.54
C ALA A 106 2.22 14.29 -6.84
N ASP A 107 3.21 15.14 -7.13
CA ASP A 107 4.10 15.00 -8.29
C ASP A 107 4.98 13.74 -8.22
N ALA A 108 5.42 13.32 -7.04
CA ALA A 108 6.19 12.08 -6.86
C ALA A 108 5.29 10.82 -6.94
N LEU A 109 4.00 10.97 -6.70
CA LEU A 109 3.01 9.89 -6.72
C LEU A 109 2.27 9.79 -8.06
N THR A 110 2.36 10.78 -8.94
CA THR A 110 1.82 10.70 -10.30
C THR A 110 2.62 9.70 -11.14
N PRO A 111 2.00 8.60 -11.62
CA PRO A 111 2.71 7.64 -12.47
C PRO A 111 2.99 8.26 -13.83
N GLU A 112 4.26 8.57 -14.11
CA GLU A 112 4.69 9.25 -15.35
C GLU A 112 4.19 8.52 -16.61
N ARG A 113 4.23 7.19 -16.62
CA ARG A 113 3.86 6.39 -17.81
C ARG A 113 2.36 6.08 -17.93
N THR A 114 1.64 5.98 -16.82
CA THR A 114 0.21 5.61 -16.85
C THR A 114 -0.66 6.83 -17.09
N ALA A 115 -0.22 8.01 -16.64
CA ALA A 115 -0.95 9.26 -16.84
C ALA A 115 -1.05 9.64 -18.34
N ASP A 116 0.01 9.42 -19.11
CA ASP A 116 0.04 9.74 -20.54
C ASP A 116 -0.86 8.79 -21.36
N SER A 117 -0.80 7.49 -21.08
CA SER A 117 -1.68 6.51 -21.74
C SER A 117 -3.16 6.75 -21.40
N LEU A 118 -3.48 7.03 -20.13
CA LEU A 118 -4.86 7.36 -19.72
C LEU A 118 -5.37 8.66 -20.37
N ARG A 119 -4.52 9.67 -20.54
CA ARG A 119 -4.88 10.90 -21.27
C ARG A 119 -5.17 10.60 -22.74
N SER A 120 -4.35 9.78 -23.39
CA SER A 120 -4.56 9.38 -24.78
C SER A 120 -5.88 8.61 -24.95
N ASP A 121 -6.19 7.70 -24.04
CA ASP A 121 -7.42 6.90 -24.07
C ASP A 121 -8.68 7.75 -23.83
N ILE A 122 -8.62 8.73 -22.91
CA ILE A 122 -9.72 9.66 -22.67
C ILE A 122 -9.97 10.56 -23.88
N THR A 123 -8.89 11.02 -24.55
CA THR A 123 -9.01 11.81 -25.78
C THR A 123 -9.65 11.00 -26.91
N ALA A 124 -9.22 9.76 -27.10
CA ALA A 124 -9.80 8.88 -28.12
C ALA A 124 -11.30 8.60 -27.89
N ILE A 125 -11.72 8.42 -26.63
CA ILE A 125 -13.15 8.27 -26.28
C ILE A 125 -13.93 9.56 -26.54
N LYS A 126 -13.35 10.73 -26.23
CA LYS A 126 -13.99 12.03 -26.51
C LYS A 126 -14.19 12.28 -27.99
N GLU A 127 -13.19 11.97 -28.82
CA GLU A 127 -13.30 12.06 -30.28
C GLU A 127 -14.33 11.07 -30.83
N ALA A 128 -14.36 9.83 -30.32
CA ALA A 128 -15.36 8.83 -30.71
C ALA A 128 -16.79 9.18 -30.29
N SER A 129 -16.97 9.96 -29.21
CA SER A 129 -18.29 10.43 -28.75
C SER A 129 -18.80 11.69 -29.47
N ASN A 130 -17.95 12.34 -30.26
CA ASN A 130 -18.28 13.57 -31.00
C ASN A 130 -18.55 13.31 -32.50
N VAL A 131 -18.95 12.08 -32.83
CA VAL A 131 -19.51 11.64 -34.12
C VAL A 131 -20.95 11.22 -33.90
#